data_AF-A0A3D0MWW4-F1
#
_entry.id   AF-A0A3D0MWW4-F1
#
_cell.length_a   1.000
_cell.length_b   1.000
_cell.length_c   1.000
_cell.angle_alpha   90.00
_cell.angle_beta   90.00
_cell.angle_gamma   90.00
#
_symmetry.space_group_name_H-M   'P 1'
#
loop_
_entity.id
_entity.type
_entity.pdbx_description
1 polymer ?
#
loop_
_entity_poly.entity_id
_entity_poly.type
_entity_poly.pdbx_seq_one_letter_code
_entity_poly.pdbx_strand_id
1 'polypeptide(L)' 'MSLDHAEHNEKACQLLFKTNEFNDWVVTTAFYSSLHSVSFKLFPLTNDENKYESLSTYYKALHLPSSALHNVTY' A
#
# COMPACT_ATOMS: atom_id res chain seq x y z
N MET A 1 0.68 6.23 -0.50
CA MET A 1 -0.18 5.50 0.46
C MET A 1 0.07 6.13 1.82
N SER A 2 -0.94 6.70 2.49
CA SER A 2 -0.78 7.36 3.79
C SER A 2 -1.63 6.67 4.85
N LEU A 3 -1.25 6.83 6.12
CA LEU A 3 -2.04 6.37 7.25
C LEU A 3 -3.42 7.06 7.28
N ASP A 4 -3.47 8.36 6.98
CA ASP A 4 -4.72 9.13 6.89
C ASP A 4 -5.74 8.50 5.93
N HIS A 5 -5.29 7.99 4.77
CA HIS A 5 -6.18 7.30 3.84
C HIS A 5 -6.64 5.94 4.39
N ALA A 6 -5.80 5.25 5.16
CA ALA A 6 -6.21 4.01 5.82
C ALA A 6 -7.33 4.27 6.83
N GLU A 7 -7.16 5.27 7.68
CA GLU A 7 -8.13 5.68 8.72
C GLU A 7 -9.42 6.22 8.10
N HIS A 8 -9.31 7.03 7.04
CA HIS A 8 -10.47 7.54 6.32
C HIS A 8 -11.32 6.41 5.72
N ASN A 9 -10.67 5.44 5.07
CA ASN A 9 -11.36 4.29 4.47
C ASN A 9 -11.92 3.34 5.54
N GLU A 10 -11.25 3.18 6.67
CA GLU A 10 -11.78 2.43 7.81
C GLU A 10 -13.06 3.07 8.34
N LYS A 11 -13.05 4.39 8.56
CA LYS A 11 -14.22 5.14 8.99
C LYS A 11 -15.38 4.99 7.99
N ALA A 12 -15.10 5.07 6.69
CA ALA A 12 -16.10 4.83 5.66
C ALA A 12 -16.68 3.40 5.74
N CYS A 13 -15.83 2.39 5.86
CA CYS A 13 -16.23 0.99 6.05
C CYS A 13 -17.18 0.83 7.25
N GLN A 14 -16.81 1.38 8.41
CA GLN A 14 -17.63 1.31 9.62
C GLN A 14 -18.98 2.03 9.47
N LEU A 15 -19.05 3.13 8.72
CA LEU A 15 -20.30 3.83 8.44
C LEU A 15 -21.20 3.02 7.51
N LEU A 16 -20.64 2.45 6.44
CA LEU A 16 -21.38 1.63 5.47
C LEU A 16 -21.87 0.32 6.10
N PHE A 17 -21.07 -0.29 6.97
CA PHE A 17 -21.46 -1.52 7.65
C PHE A 17 -22.70 -1.31 8.54
N LYS A 18 -22.84 -0.13 9.15
CA LYS A 18 -24.01 0.22 9.97
C LYS A 18 -25.29 0.38 9.15
N THR A 19 -25.21 0.75 7.87
CA THR A 19 -26.41 0.87 7.03
C THR A 19 -26.88 -0.49 6.54
N ASN A 20 -25.98 -1.48 6.41
CA ASN A 20 -26.26 -2.81 5.87
C ASN A 20 -26.83 -2.80 4.43
N GLU A 21 -26.62 -1.70 3.69
CA GLU A 21 -27.13 -1.49 2.32
C GLU A 21 -26.03 -1.69 1.26
N PHE A 22 -24.77 -1.43 1.59
CA PHE A 22 -23.66 -1.34 0.64
C PHE A 22 -22.53 -2.33 0.96
N ASN A 23 -22.87 -3.62 1.04
CA ASN A 23 -21.94 -4.66 1.49
C ASN A 23 -20.72 -4.84 0.54
N ASP A 24 -20.89 -4.59 -0.75
CA ASP A 24 -19.82 -4.51 -1.74
C ASP A 24 -18.83 -3.38 -1.42
N TRP A 25 -19.34 -2.23 -0.99
CA TRP A 25 -18.52 -1.10 -0.56
C TRP A 25 -17.89 -1.31 0.82
N VAL A 26 -18.52 -2.04 1.74
CA VAL A 26 -17.89 -2.46 3.01
C VAL A 26 -16.63 -3.26 2.72
N VAL A 27 -16.70 -4.27 1.84
CA VAL A 27 -15.54 -5.08 1.47
C VAL A 27 -14.48 -4.23 0.76
N THR A 28 -14.90 -3.39 -0.19
CA THR A 28 -13.99 -2.52 -0.95
C THR A 28 -13.23 -1.55 -0.05
N THR A 29 -13.93 -0.86 0.84
CA THR A 29 -13.32 0.12 1.76
C THR A 29 -12.44 -0.56 2.82
N ALA A 30 -12.82 -1.74 3.31
CA ALA A 30 -11.96 -2.55 4.19
C ALA A 30 -10.65 -2.97 3.50
N PHE A 31 -10.73 -3.42 2.24
CA PHE A 31 -9.55 -3.77 1.45
C PHE A 31 -8.61 -2.58 1.25
N TYR A 32 -9.13 -1.44 0.78
CA TYR A 32 -8.30 -0.26 0.56
C TYR A 32 -7.73 0.31 1.86
N SER A 33 -8.48 0.29 2.96
CA SER A 33 -7.96 0.66 4.29
C SER A 33 -6.75 -0.22 4.66
N SER A 34 -6.89 -1.54 4.52
CA SER A 34 -5.83 -2.51 4.80
C SER A 34 -4.59 -2.29 3.92
N LEU A 35 -4.79 -2.06 2.62
CA LEU A 35 -3.72 -1.83 1.66
C LEU A 35 -2.92 -0.56 1.99
N HIS A 36 -3.61 0.54 2.36
CA HIS A 36 -2.97 1.76 2.81
C HIS A 36 -2.19 1.55 4.11
N SER A 37 -2.78 0.87 5.10
CA SER A 37 -2.14 0.59 6.40
C SER A 37 -0.88 -0.26 6.27
N VAL A 38 -0.97 -1.38 5.53
CA VAL A 38 0.17 -2.27 5.27
C VAL A 38 1.25 -1.53 4.49
N SER A 39 0.89 -0.77 3.44
CA SER A 39 1.86 -0.01 2.67
C SER A 39 2.59 1.04 3.52
N PHE A 40 1.88 1.72 4.42
CA PHE A 40 2.49 2.68 5.34
C PHE A 40 3.43 2.00 6.35
N LYS A 41 3.09 0.80 6.83
CA LYS A 41 3.94 0.05 7.76
C LYS A 41 5.18 -0.57 7.12
N LEU A 42 5.06 -0.99 5.85
CA LEU A 42 6.15 -1.66 5.14
C LEU A 42 7.10 -0.67 4.47
N PHE A 43 6.61 0.48 4.02
CA PHE A 43 7.39 1.43 3.24
C PHE A 43 7.66 2.74 4.01
N PRO A 44 8.86 3.31 3.91
CA PRO A 44 9.98 2.86 3.08
C PRO A 44 10.62 1.55 3.58
N LEU A 45 10.76 0.58 2.67
CA LEU A 45 11.39 -0.70 2.94
C LEU A 45 12.88 -0.56 2.67
N THR A 46 13.69 -0.84 3.68
CA THR A 46 15.15 -0.74 3.58
C THR A 46 15.75 -2.13 3.74
N ASN A 47 16.61 -2.53 2.81
CA ASN A 47 17.54 -3.65 2.96
C ASN A 47 18.99 -3.10 2.87
N ASP A 48 20.00 -3.96 3.03
CA ASP A 48 21.40 -3.54 3.19
C ASP A 48 21.94 -2.64 2.05
N GLU A 49 21.35 -2.73 0.84
CA GLU A 49 21.82 -2.02 -0.36
C GLU A 49 20.80 -1.05 -0.98
N ASN A 50 19.51 -1.21 -0.67
CA ASN A 50 18.44 -0.48 -1.37
C ASN A 50 17.36 0.04 -0.41
N LYS A 51 16.80 1.19 -0.80
CA LYS A 51 15.63 1.78 -0.18
C LYS A 51 14.49 1.84 -1.19
N TYR A 52 13.35 1.26 -0.85
CA TYR A 52 12.16 1.29 -1.69
C TYR A 52 11.08 2.13 -1.02
N GLU A 53 10.62 3.18 -1.68
CA GLU A 53 9.61 4.09 -1.12
C GLU A 53 8.17 3.57 -1.23
N SER A 54 7.93 2.53 -2.04
CA SER A 54 6.58 2.03 -2.30
C SER A 54 6.59 0.60 -2.82
N LEU A 55 5.42 -0.04 -2.77
CA LEU A 55 5.22 -1.35 -3.39
C LEU A 55 5.56 -1.33 -4.88
N SER A 56 5.23 -0.25 -5.59
CA SER A 56 5.51 -0.10 -7.02
C SER A 56 7.01 -0.04 -7.32
N THR A 57 7.79 0.68 -6.51
CA THR A 57 9.24 0.76 -6.69
C THR A 57 9.91 -0.57 -6.35
N TYR A 58 9.45 -1.24 -5.30
CA TYR A 58 9.91 -2.57 -4.94
C TYR A 58 9.59 -3.63 -6.01
N TYR A 59 8.34 -3.67 -6.50
CA TYR A 59 7.92 -4.62 -7.54
C TYR A 59 8.71 -4.44 -8.84
N LYS A 60 8.95 -3.19 -9.26
CA LYS A 60 9.78 -2.89 -10.42
C LYS A 60 11.20 -3.44 -10.25
N ALA A 61 11.81 -3.26 -9.08
CA ALA A 61 13.15 -3.77 -8.81
C ALA A 61 13.21 -5.31 -8.88
N LEU A 62 12.20 -6.02 -8.38
CA LEU A 62 12.13 -7.49 -8.46
C LEU A 62 12.02 -8.03 -9.89
N HIS A 63 11.45 -7.26 -10.81
CA HIS A 63 11.21 -7.69 -12.20
C HIS A 63 12.22 -7.09 -13.19
N LEU A 64 13.17 -6.30 -12.70
CA LEU A 64 14.28 -5.83 -13.50
C LEU A 64 15.39 -6.90 -13.51
N PRO A 65 15.98 -7.22 -14.68
CA PRO A 65 17.14 -8.10 -14.72
C PRO A 65 18.29 -7.49 -13.92
N SER A 66 19.06 -8.33 -13.21
CA SER A 66 20.08 -7.92 -12.23
C SER A 66 21.14 -6.95 -12.77
N SER A 67 21.34 -6.88 -14.09
CA SER A 67 22.25 -5.93 -14.75
C SER A 67 21.73 -4.49 -14.81
N ALA A 68 20.43 -4.26 -14.63
CA ALA A 68 19.81 -2.93 -14.68
C ALA A 68 19.79 -2.21 -13.32
N LEU A 69 19.95 -2.94 -12.21
CA LEU A 69 19.88 -2.39 -10.85
C LEU A 69 21.12 -1.57 -10.46
N HIS A 70 22.28 -1.82 -11.09
CA HIS A 70 23.54 -1.12 -10.80
C HIS A 70 23.58 0.34 -11.32
N ASN A 71 22.67 0.72 -12.22
CA ASN A 71 22.72 2.00 -12.93
C ASN A 71 21.71 3.05 -12.43
N VAL A 72 20.94 2.77 -11.37
CA VAL A 72 19.83 3.64 -10.91
C VAL A 72 20.17 4.43 -9.64
N THR A 73 21.41 4.35 -9.15
CA THR A 73 21.92 5.22 -8.08
C THR A 73 22.79 6.33 -8.66
N TYR A 74 22.19 7.53 -8.83
CA TYR A 74 22.87 8.82 -8.94
C TYR A 74 22.13 9.86 -8.09
#